data_AF-A0A1I1QPE1-F1
#
_entry.id   AF-A0A1I1QPE1-F1
#
_cell.length_a   1.000
_cell.length_b   1.000
_cell.length_c   1.000
_cell.angle_alpha   90.00
_cell.angle_beta   90.00
_cell.angle_gamma   90.00
#
_symmetry.space_group_name_H-M   'P 1'
#
loop_
_entity.id
_entity.type
_entity.pdbx_description
1 polymer ?
#
loop_
_entity_poly.entity_id
_entity_poly.type
_entity_poly.pdbx_seq_one_letter_code
_entity_poly.pdbx_strand_id
1 'polypeptide(L)'
;MILEFNESIYSKISQITGLNFKAQIKGCGIELQKIYVIRDLETDIEKYLLIADNELIYFKNTSDFIEQFSIFIKASIASLENEFETIQNFNGHKNPNSDFENYDRIGHNKYKQSKLLDKINTFRK
;
A
#
# COMPACT_ATOMS: atom_id res chain seq x y z
N MET A 1 7.89 -13.95 9.40
CA MET A 1 6.93 -13.78 10.51
C MET A 1 6.31 -12.37 10.38
N ILE A 2 5.50 -12.14 9.33
CA ILE A 2 5.01 -10.80 8.90
C ILE A 2 3.47 -10.70 9.01
N LEU A 3 2.81 -11.76 9.47
CA LEU A 3 1.35 -11.91 9.30
C LEU A 3 0.51 -11.24 10.40
N GLU A 4 0.94 -11.19 11.66
CA GLU A 4 0.07 -10.74 12.76
C GLU A 4 -0.02 -9.21 12.91
N PHE A 5 1.08 -8.48 12.66
CA PHE A 5 1.10 -7.01 12.80
C PHE A 5 0.15 -6.32 11.80
N ASN A 6 0.11 -6.80 10.57
CA ASN A 6 -0.79 -6.29 9.53
C ASN A 6 -2.27 -6.50 9.87
N GLU A 7 -2.62 -7.56 10.62
CA GLU A 7 -4.04 -7.82 10.95
C GLU A 7 -4.63 -6.79 11.91
N SER A 8 -3.85 -6.36 12.91
CA SER A 8 -4.30 -5.37 13.89
C SER A 8 -4.54 -4.00 13.27
N ILE A 9 -3.62 -3.57 12.39
CA ILE A 9 -3.69 -2.27 11.71
C ILE A 9 -4.82 -2.28 10.68
N TYR A 10 -4.93 -3.36 9.91
CA TYR A 10 -6.07 -3.56 9.01
C TYR A 10 -7.41 -3.46 9.75
N SER A 11 -7.56 -4.14 10.90
CA SER A 11 -8.80 -4.11 11.66
C SER A 11 -9.15 -2.69 12.11
N LYS A 12 -8.15 -1.90 12.52
CA LYS A 12 -8.35 -0.49 12.89
C LYS A 12 -8.79 0.35 11.68
N ILE A 13 -8.14 0.21 10.54
CA ILE A 13 -8.55 0.91 9.31
C ILE A 13 -9.98 0.53 8.93
N SER A 14 -10.32 -0.76 9.00
CA SER A 14 -11.67 -1.25 8.69
C SER A 14 -12.72 -0.68 9.64
N GLN A 15 -12.41 -0.57 10.94
CA GLN A 15 -13.28 0.08 11.92
C GLN A 15 -13.47 1.57 11.65
N ILE A 16 -12.39 2.29 11.30
CA ILE A 16 -12.43 3.74 11.05
C ILE A 16 -13.18 4.06 9.75
N THR A 17 -12.94 3.27 8.70
CA THR A 17 -13.39 3.58 7.33
C THR A 17 -14.65 2.81 6.92
N GLY A 18 -14.99 1.73 7.63
CA GLY A 18 -16.04 0.78 7.24
C GLY A 18 -15.65 -0.14 6.07
N LEU A 19 -14.43 -0.05 5.55
CA LEU A 19 -14.03 -0.76 4.34
C LEU A 19 -13.50 -2.16 4.64
N ASN A 20 -13.83 -3.12 3.78
CA ASN A 20 -13.35 -4.50 3.89
C ASN A 20 -12.50 -4.88 2.66
N PHE A 21 -11.17 -4.93 2.85
CA PHE A 21 -10.19 -5.21 1.80
C PHE A 21 -9.01 -6.09 2.28
N LYS A 22 -9.16 -6.82 3.39
CA LYS A 22 -8.11 -7.69 3.97
C LYS A 22 -7.55 -8.70 2.95
N ALA A 23 -8.44 -9.27 2.14
CA ALA A 23 -8.07 -10.30 1.18
C ALA A 23 -7.16 -9.75 0.08
N GLN A 24 -7.32 -8.48 -0.28
CA GLN A 24 -6.56 -7.82 -1.33
C GLN A 24 -5.20 -7.30 -0.84
N ILE A 25 -5.10 -6.92 0.44
CA ILE A 25 -3.80 -6.48 1.01
C ILE A 25 -2.87 -7.66 1.33
N LYS A 26 -3.43 -8.85 1.58
CA LYS A 26 -2.62 -10.03 1.91
C LYS A 26 -1.72 -10.42 0.74
N GLY A 27 -0.41 -10.29 0.95
CA GLY A 27 0.61 -10.67 -0.03
C GLY A 27 0.65 -9.76 -1.26
N CYS A 28 0.23 -8.50 -1.15
CA CYS A 28 0.40 -7.52 -2.23
C CYS A 28 1.76 -6.79 -2.23
N GLY A 29 2.64 -7.14 -1.29
CA GLY A 29 3.94 -6.49 -1.14
C GLY A 29 3.91 -5.14 -0.43
N ILE A 30 2.73 -4.67 0.00
CA ILE A 30 2.59 -3.48 0.87
C ILE A 30 2.57 -3.92 2.33
N GLU A 31 3.40 -3.28 3.16
CA GLU A 31 3.44 -3.47 4.60
C GLU A 31 2.76 -2.30 5.32
N LEU A 32 1.69 -2.59 6.06
CA LEU A 32 1.10 -1.61 6.99
C LEU A 32 1.88 -1.64 8.29
N GLN A 33 2.54 -0.53 8.62
CA GLN A 33 3.48 -0.49 9.73
C GLN A 33 2.85 0.05 11.01
N LYS A 34 2.15 1.19 10.94
CA LYS A 34 1.53 1.85 12.10
C LYS A 34 0.32 2.69 11.71
N ILE A 35 -0.58 2.92 12.66
CA ILE A 35 -1.67 3.88 12.53
C ILE A 35 -1.79 4.73 13.79
N TYR A 36 -1.95 6.04 13.62
CA TYR A 36 -2.10 7.02 14.69
C TYR A 36 -3.40 7.80 14.53
N VAL A 37 -3.93 8.24 15.67
CA VAL A 37 -4.90 9.34 15.74
C VAL A 37 -4.12 10.60 16.06
N ILE A 38 -4.34 11.65 15.29
CA ILE A 38 -3.71 12.96 15.45
C ILE A 38 -4.83 13.95 15.77
N ARG A 39 -4.71 14.63 16.91
CA ARG A 39 -5.62 15.70 17.31
C ARG A 39 -4.97 17.05 17.04
N ASP A 40 -5.63 17.87 16.24
CA ASP A 40 -5.25 19.25 16.01
C ASP A 40 -5.56 20.08 17.26
N LEU A 41 -4.57 20.74 17.85
CA LEU A 41 -4.73 21.45 19.14
C LEU A 41 -5.41 22.83 18.98
N GLU A 42 -5.41 23.40 17.78
CA GLU A 42 -6.05 24.70 17.53
C GLU A 42 -7.54 24.52 17.19
N THR A 43 -7.85 23.49 16.40
CA THR A 43 -9.21 23.27 15.88
C THR A 43 -9.97 22.14 16.58
N ASP A 44 -9.29 21.37 17.43
CA ASP A 44 -9.80 20.18 18.10
C ASP A 44 -10.23 19.03 17.16
N ILE A 45 -9.84 19.11 15.89
CA ILE A 45 -10.22 18.13 14.86
C ILE A 45 -9.29 16.92 14.91
N GLU A 46 -9.87 15.73 14.94
CA GLU A 46 -9.14 14.46 14.82
C GLU A 46 -8.93 14.04 13.36
N LYS A 47 -7.73 13.54 13.08
CA LYS A 47 -7.30 12.97 11.80
C LYS A 47 -6.56 11.66 12.06
N TYR A 48 -6.35 10.87 11.02
CA TYR A 48 -5.62 9.62 11.07
C TYR A 48 -4.34 9.71 10.23
N LEU A 49 -3.29 9.05 10.70
CA LEU A 49 -2.05 8.86 9.96
C LEU A 49 -1.75 7.38 9.88
N LEU A 50 -1.72 6.84 8.67
CA LEU A 50 -1.25 5.48 8.36
C LEU A 50 0.18 5.56 7.82
N ILE A 51 1.05 4.72 8.35
CA ILE A 51 2.39 4.48 7.80
C ILE A 51 2.36 3.15 7.04
N ALA A 52 2.65 3.20 5.74
CA ALA A 52 2.73 2.02 4.87
C ALA A 52 3.99 2.11 4.00
N ASP A 53 4.83 1.08 4.00
CA ASP A 53 6.12 1.06 3.28
C ASP A 53 6.99 2.32 3.53
N ASN A 54 6.97 2.86 4.75
CA ASN A 54 7.60 4.12 5.18
C ASN A 54 7.00 5.40 4.59
N GLU A 55 5.92 5.32 3.81
CA GLU A 55 5.13 6.46 3.34
C GLU A 55 4.06 6.87 4.35
N LEU A 56 3.74 8.16 4.39
CA LEU A 56 2.77 8.75 5.30
C LEU A 56 1.46 9.04 4.57
N ILE A 57 0.38 8.40 4.99
CA ILE A 57 -0.97 8.55 4.42
C ILE A 57 -1.87 9.19 5.48
N TYR A 58 -2.17 10.47 5.29
CA TYR A 58 -3.09 11.22 6.16
C TYR A 58 -4.52 11.08 5.65
N PHE A 59 -5.49 10.91 6.55
CA PHE A 59 -6.90 10.93 6.18
C PHE A 59 -7.79 11.30 7.36
N LYS A 60 -8.94 11.93 7.10
CA LYS A 60 -9.92 12.28 8.14
C LYS A 60 -11.23 11.47 8.09
N ASN A 61 -11.52 10.85 6.96
CA ASN A 61 -12.74 10.06 6.75
C ASN A 61 -12.51 9.01 5.65
N THR A 62 -13.54 8.20 5.39
CA THR A 62 -13.49 7.13 4.38
C THR A 62 -13.16 7.64 2.98
N SER A 63 -13.75 8.76 2.54
CA SER A 63 -13.50 9.31 1.20
C SER A 63 -12.05 9.75 1.05
N ASP A 64 -11.52 10.45 2.05
CA ASP A 64 -10.13 10.91 2.11
C ASP A 64 -9.17 9.71 2.15
N PHE A 65 -9.49 8.68 2.94
CA PHE A 65 -8.72 7.43 2.95
C PHE A 65 -8.66 6.80 1.56
N ILE A 66 -9.80 6.65 0.88
CA ILE A 66 -9.87 6.06 -0.46
C ILE A 66 -9.04 6.88 -1.47
N GLU A 67 -9.05 8.20 -1.36
CA GLU A 67 -8.25 9.05 -2.23
C GLU A 67 -6.76 8.88 -1.98
N GLN A 68 -6.32 9.10 -0.75
CA GLN A 68 -4.91 9.11 -0.37
C GLN A 68 -4.28 7.71 -0.47
N PHE A 69 -5.02 6.67 -0.09
CA PHE A 69 -4.56 5.29 -0.23
C PHE A 69 -4.47 4.85 -1.71
N SER A 70 -5.41 5.30 -2.56
CA SER A 70 -5.28 5.07 -4.01
C SER A 70 -4.08 5.78 -4.63
N ILE A 71 -3.74 6.99 -4.17
CA ILE A 71 -2.53 7.71 -4.62
C ILE A 71 -1.29 6.90 -4.23
N PHE A 72 -1.20 6.46 -2.97
CA PHE A 72 -0.11 5.62 -2.49
C PHE A 72 0.05 4.33 -3.31
N ILE A 73 -1.02 3.58 -3.54
CA ILE A 73 -0.94 2.32 -4.32
C ILE A 73 -0.45 2.60 -5.75
N LYS A 74 -0.92 3.68 -6.40
CA LYS A 74 -0.46 4.06 -7.74
C LYS A 74 1.03 4.39 -7.75
N ALA A 75 1.51 5.11 -6.75
CA ALA A 75 2.93 5.43 -6.61
C ALA A 75 3.77 4.16 -6.40
N SER A 76 3.31 3.20 -5.60
CA SER A 76 3.99 1.92 -5.40
C SER A 76 4.03 1.09 -6.70
N ILE A 77 2.94 1.03 -7.46
CA ILE A 77 2.92 0.37 -8.78
C ILE A 77 3.94 1.01 -9.73
N ALA A 78 4.00 2.35 -9.79
CA ALA A 78 4.97 3.05 -10.63
C ALA A 78 6.42 2.80 -10.17
N SER A 79 6.66 2.69 -8.85
CA SER A 79 7.97 2.31 -8.32
C SER A 79 8.39 0.90 -8.75
N LEU A 80 7.46 -0.06 -8.75
CA LEU A 80 7.70 -1.41 -9.25
C LEU A 80 8.00 -1.44 -10.76
N GLU A 81 7.37 -0.57 -11.55
CA GLU A 81 7.66 -0.41 -12.98
C GLU A 81 9.07 0.16 -13.19
N ASN A 82 9.45 1.20 -12.45
CA ASN A 82 10.79 1.78 -12.52
C ASN A 82 11.87 0.76 -12.08
N GLU A 83 11.58 -0.05 -11.07
CA GLU A 83 12.47 -1.13 -10.63
C GLU A 83 12.69 -2.15 -11.76
N PHE A 84 11.61 -2.55 -12.44
CA PHE A 84 11.67 -3.46 -13.57
C PHE A 84 12.53 -2.90 -14.72
N GLU A 85 12.30 -1.65 -15.10
CA GLU A 85 13.10 -0.98 -16.14
C GLU A 85 14.57 -0.87 -15.75
N THR A 86 14.87 -0.62 -14.48
CA THR A 86 16.24 -0.54 -13.96
C THR A 86 16.96 -1.88 -14.12
N ILE A 87 16.30 -3.00 -13.78
CA ILE A 87 16.88 -4.34 -13.93
C ILE A 87 17.10 -4.68 -15.41
N GLN A 88 16.14 -4.34 -16.28
CA GLN A 88 16.26 -4.61 -17.72
C GLN A 88 17.44 -3.87 -18.36
N ASN A 89 17.59 -2.58 -18.03
CA ASN A 89 18.59 -1.67 -18.59
C ASN A 89 19.94 -1.74 -17.87
N PHE A 90 20.09 -2.60 -16.86
CA PHE A 90 21.36 -2.78 -16.16
C PHE A 90 22.39 -3.44 -17.08
N ASN A 91 23.47 -2.70 -17.36
CA ASN A 91 24.57 -3.12 -18.25
C ASN A 91 25.69 -3.88 -17.54
N GLY A 92 25.53 -4.22 -16.26
CA GLY A 92 26.50 -5.03 -15.51
C GLY A 92 26.37 -6.53 -15.76
N HIS A 93 27.10 -7.34 -15.00
CA HIS A 93 26.93 -8.79 -15.03
C HIS A 93 25.55 -9.17 -14.51
N LYS A 94 24.66 -9.52 -15.44
CA LYS A 94 23.34 -10.08 -15.15
C LYS A 94 23.51 -11.45 -14.48
N ASN A 95 22.80 -11.67 -13.39
CA ASN A 95 22.66 -13.00 -12.80
C ASN A 95 21.25 -13.49 -13.14
N PRO A 96 21.11 -14.39 -14.13
CA PRO A 96 19.81 -14.76 -14.68
C PRO A 96 18.80 -15.28 -13.64
N ASN A 97 19.30 -15.96 -12.60
CA ASN A 97 18.43 -16.52 -11.56
C ASN A 97 17.86 -15.44 -10.64
N SER A 98 18.70 -14.51 -10.16
CA SER A 98 18.22 -13.41 -9.32
C SER A 98 17.36 -12.42 -10.10
N ASP A 99 17.67 -12.19 -11.37
CA ASP A 99 16.88 -11.30 -12.22
C ASP A 99 15.48 -11.90 -12.46
N PHE A 100 15.39 -13.22 -12.70
CA PHE A 100 14.12 -13.92 -12.85
C PHE A 100 13.27 -13.87 -11.57
N GLU A 101 13.86 -14.13 -10.40
CA GLU A 101 13.16 -14.03 -9.11
C GLU A 101 12.62 -12.61 -8.86
N ASN A 102 13.40 -11.58 -9.22
CA ASN A 102 12.96 -10.20 -9.10
C ASN A 102 11.81 -9.86 -10.07
N TYR A 103 11.87 -10.32 -11.32
CA TYR A 103 10.79 -10.12 -12.27
C TYR A 103 9.49 -10.78 -11.81
N ASP A 104 9.56 -12.00 -11.29
CA ASP A 104 8.39 -12.71 -10.77
C ASP A 104 7.80 -11.98 -9.54
N ARG A 105 8.66 -11.54 -8.61
CA ARG A 105 8.26 -10.72 -7.44
C ARG A 105 7.57 -9.42 -7.88
N ILE A 106 8.17 -8.69 -8.81
CA ILE A 106 7.63 -7.41 -9.30
C ILE A 106 6.28 -7.63 -9.98
N GLY A 107 6.19 -8.62 -10.89
CA GLY A 107 4.94 -8.95 -11.58
C GLY A 107 3.84 -9.37 -10.61
N HIS A 108 4.17 -10.22 -9.63
CA HIS A 108 3.23 -10.65 -8.59
C HIS A 108 2.70 -9.48 -7.76
N ASN A 109 3.61 -8.64 -7.24
CA ASN A 109 3.24 -7.50 -6.42
C ASN A 109 2.40 -6.49 -7.21
N LYS A 110 2.82 -6.16 -8.43
CA LYS A 110 2.07 -5.25 -9.31
C LYS A 110 0.64 -5.73 -9.54
N TYR A 111 0.46 -7.01 -9.89
CA TYR A 111 -0.87 -7.60 -10.10
C TYR A 111 -1.75 -7.50 -8.85
N LYS A 112 -1.19 -7.82 -7.67
CA LYS A 112 -1.91 -7.76 -6.40
C LYS A 112 -2.27 -6.33 -6.00
N GLN A 113 -1.35 -5.39 -6.19
CA GLN A 113 -1.59 -3.97 -5.93
C GLN A 113 -2.64 -3.39 -6.88
N SER A 114 -2.65 -3.77 -8.16
CA SER A 114 -3.73 -3.39 -9.08
C SER A 114 -5.09 -3.89 -8.60
N LYS A 115 -5.19 -5.16 -8.15
CA LYS A 115 -6.43 -5.69 -7.55
C LYS A 115 -6.85 -4.95 -6.29
N LEU A 116 -5.90 -4.56 -5.46
CA LEU A 116 -6.17 -3.74 -4.27
C LEU A 116 -6.70 -2.36 -4.68
N LEU A 117 -6.06 -1.69 -5.64
CA LEU A 117 -6.50 -0.41 -6.17
C LEU A 117 -7.90 -0.47 -6.76
N ASP A 118 -8.20 -1.48 -7.58
CA ASP A 118 -9.52 -1.71 -8.15
C ASP A 118 -10.56 -1.85 -7.03
N LYS A 119 -10.25 -2.67 -6.01
CA LYS A 119 -11.13 -2.87 -4.86
C LYS A 119 -11.38 -1.58 -4.09
N ILE A 120 -10.34 -0.79 -3.81
CA ILE A 120 -10.45 0.50 -3.12
C ILE A 120 -11.32 1.48 -3.93
N ASN A 121 -11.13 1.53 -5.25
CA ASN A 121 -11.93 2.40 -6.11
C ASN A 121 -13.41 1.99 -6.19
N THR A 122 -13.76 0.72 -5.95
CA THR A 122 -15.18 0.31 -5.87
C THR A 122 -15.94 0.97 -4.72
N PHE A 123 -15.23 1.45 -3.68
CA PHE A 123 -15.81 2.12 -2.52
C PHE A 123 -16.06 3.62 -2.72
N ARG A 124 -15.68 4.19 -3.88
CA ARG A 124 -15.97 5.59 -4.22
C ARG A 124 -17.44 5.86 -4.60
N LYS A 125 -18.24 4.80 -4.73
CA LYS A 125 -19.66 4.87 -5.10
C LYS A 125 -20.50 5.29 -3.90
#